data_AF-A0A918MH14-F1
#
_entry.id   AF-A0A918MH14-F1
#
_cell.length_a   1.000
_cell.length_b   1.000
_cell.length_c   1.000
_cell.angle_alpha   90.00
_cell.angle_beta   90.00
_cell.angle_gamma   90.00
#
_symmetry.space_group_name_H-M   'P 1'
#
loop_
_entity.id
_entity.type
_entity.pdbx_description
1 polymer ?
#
loop_
_entity_poly.entity_id
_entity_poly.type
_entity_poly.pdbx_seq_one_letter_code
_entity_poly.pdbx_strand_id
1 'polypeptide(L)'
;MTKLDADQVIAWTTKYLTDFLDLPPEAFDLDAEFAALGLDSVDSVIIGGAFEETFNCEIDATLFLRNANLRSLIDDLRQSGLVA
;
A
#
# COMPACT_ATOMS: atom_id res chain seq x y z
N MET A 1 11.13 -14.23 -10.85
CA MET A 1 10.76 -13.10 -9.96
C MET A 1 10.55 -13.68 -8.58
N THR A 2 11.28 -13.16 -7.58
CA THR A 2 11.02 -13.49 -6.18
C THR A 2 9.73 -12.78 -5.78
N LYS A 3 8.80 -13.49 -5.16
CA LYS A 3 7.57 -12.89 -4.65
C LYS A 3 7.89 -11.96 -3.49
N LEU A 4 7.11 -10.89 -3.35
CA LEU A 4 7.18 -9.98 -2.23
C LEU A 4 6.67 -10.68 -0.96
N ASP A 5 7.30 -10.38 0.17
CA ASP A 5 6.84 -10.83 1.47
C ASP A 5 5.69 -9.93 1.94
N ALA A 6 4.56 -10.52 2.35
CA ALA A 6 3.38 -9.79 2.79
C ALA A 6 3.69 -8.89 4.01
N ASP A 7 4.49 -9.37 4.95
CA ASP A 7 4.87 -8.61 6.14
C ASP A 7 5.78 -7.43 5.77
N GLN A 8 6.64 -7.62 4.76
CA GLN A 8 7.48 -6.54 4.23
C GLN A 8 6.64 -5.45 3.55
N VAL A 9 5.63 -5.85 2.76
CA VAL A 9 4.70 -4.90 2.12
C VAL A 9 3.88 -4.17 3.17
N ILE A 10 3.35 -4.87 4.18
CA ILE A 10 2.58 -4.25 5.26
C ILE A 10 3.45 -3.23 6.01
N ALA A 11 4.67 -3.61 6.41
CA ALA A 11 5.57 -2.74 7.14
C ALA A 11 5.96 -1.50 6.33
N TRP A 12 6.29 -1.68 5.04
CA TRP A 12 6.63 -0.56 4.17
C TRP A 12 5.44 0.37 3.96
N THR A 13 4.27 -0.16 3.60
CA THR A 13 3.08 0.67 3.31
C THR A 13 2.62 1.41 4.56
N THR A 14 2.59 0.73 5.71
CA THR A 14 2.25 1.37 6.99
C THR A 14 3.19 2.53 7.26
N LYS A 15 4.50 2.30 7.17
CA LYS A 15 5.52 3.34 7.39
C LYS A 15 5.38 4.50 6.40
N TYR A 16 5.22 4.20 5.11
CA TYR A 16 5.10 5.21 4.08
C TYR A 16 3.87 6.09 4.32
N LEU A 17 2.72 5.48 4.59
CA LEU A 17 1.48 6.21 4.83
C LEU A 17 1.52 7.02 6.12
N THR A 18 2.10 6.50 7.20
CA THR A 18 2.22 7.23 8.47
C THR A 18 3.17 8.42 8.35
N ASP A 19 4.28 8.25 7.62
CA ASP A 19 5.22 9.35 7.34
C ASP A 19 4.59 10.39 6.39
N PHE A 20 3.81 9.95 5.41
CA PHE A 20 3.16 10.81 4.42
C PHE A 20 2.00 11.63 5.02
N LEU A 21 1.22 11.03 5.93
CA LEU A 21 0.05 11.63 6.56
C LEU A 21 0.34 12.27 7.92
N ASP A 22 1.60 12.26 8.37
CA ASP A 22 2.02 12.72 9.70
C ASP A 22 1.21 12.07 10.84
N LEU A 23 0.99 10.76 10.72
CA LEU A 23 0.26 9.94 11.68
C LEU A 23 1.22 9.08 12.50
N PRO A 24 0.96 8.85 13.79
CA PRO A 24 1.77 7.92 14.57
C PRO A 24 1.53 6.47 14.08
N PRO A 25 2.58 5.64 13.88
CA PRO A 25 2.44 4.29 13.34
C PRO A 25 1.52 3.36 14.15
N GLU A 26 1.48 3.56 15.47
CA GLU A 26 0.60 2.84 16.39
C GLU A 26 -0.89 3.15 16.22
N ALA A 27 -1.25 4.23 15.51
CA ALA A 27 -2.63 4.57 15.18
C ALA A 27 -3.07 4.03 13.82
N PHE A 28 -2.17 3.44 13.04
CA PHE A 28 -2.50 2.88 11.72
C PHE A 28 -3.20 1.53 11.88
N ASP A 29 -4.42 1.43 11.35
CA ASP A 29 -5.20 0.20 11.31
C ASP A 29 -5.18 -0.37 9.89
N LEU A 30 -4.90 -1.67 9.77
CA LEU A 30 -4.88 -2.38 8.48
C LEU A 30 -6.25 -2.38 7.79
N ASP A 31 -7.31 -2.25 8.58
CA ASP A 31 -8.70 -2.24 8.13
C ASP A 31 -9.24 -0.81 7.94
N ALA A 32 -8.47 0.23 8.30
CA ALA A 32 -8.86 1.63 8.07
C ALA A 32 -8.90 1.99 6.58
N GLU A 33 -9.97 2.67 6.19
CA GLU A 33 -10.14 3.12 4.82
C GLU A 33 -9.09 4.18 4.45
N PHE A 34 -8.38 3.97 3.34
CA PHE A 34 -7.42 4.93 2.79
C PHE A 34 -8.03 6.32 2.57
N ALA A 35 -9.27 6.38 2.10
CA ALA A 35 -10.02 7.63 1.95
C ALA A 35 -10.28 8.33 3.30
N ALA A 36 -10.51 7.57 4.38
CA ALA A 36 -10.70 8.13 5.72
C ALA A 36 -9.40 8.62 6.34
N LEU A 37 -8.25 8.05 5.93
CA LEU A 37 -6.91 8.53 6.27
C LEU A 37 -6.52 9.79 5.51
N GLY A 38 -7.29 10.19 4.50
CA GLY A 38 -7.06 11.40 3.71
C GLY A 38 -6.33 11.16 2.39
N LEU A 39 -6.13 9.91 1.97
CA LEU A 39 -5.55 9.61 0.67
C LEU A 39 -6.53 9.94 -0.45
N ASP A 40 -6.05 10.69 -1.45
CA ASP A 40 -6.78 10.99 -2.67
C ASP A 40 -6.22 10.27 -3.91
N SER A 41 -6.75 10.63 -5.08
CA SER A 41 -6.33 10.07 -6.37
C SER A 41 -4.90 10.44 -6.78
N VAL A 42 -4.42 11.63 -6.39
CA VAL A 42 -3.06 12.08 -6.68
C VAL A 42 -2.08 11.34 -5.78
N ASP A 43 -2.40 11.24 -4.49
CA ASP A 43 -1.58 10.53 -3.52
C ASP A 43 -1.38 9.07 -3.91
N SER A 44 -2.44 8.40 -4.38
CA SER A 44 -2.39 7.00 -4.81
C SER A 44 -1.42 6.75 -5.96
N VAL A 45 -1.32 7.68 -6.91
CA VAL A 45 -0.36 7.59 -8.02
C VAL A 45 1.07 7.78 -7.50
N ILE A 46 1.28 8.71 -6.56
CA ILE A 46 2.59 8.98 -5.95
C ILE A 46 3.07 7.75 -5.14
N ILE A 47 2.21 7.23 -4.26
CA ILE A 47 2.50 6.04 -3.45
C ILE A 47 2.73 4.83 -4.35
N GLY A 48 1.92 4.69 -5.42
CA GLY A 48 2.08 3.64 -6.42
C GLY A 48 3.47 3.64 -7.05
N GLY A 49 3.93 4.80 -7.55
CA GLY A 49 5.29 4.92 -8.10
C GLY A 49 6.39 4.62 -7.07
N ALA A 50 6.25 5.11 -5.83
CA ALA A 50 7.20 4.82 -4.77
C ALA A 50 7.25 3.32 -4.40
N PHE A 51 6.12 2.64 -4.48
CA PHE A 51 6.02 1.20 -4.28
C PHE A 51 6.76 0.43 -5.37
N GLU A 52 6.55 0.79 -6.64
CA GLU A 52 7.25 0.20 -7.78
C GLU A 52 8.77 0.37 -7.67
N GLU A 53 9.23 1.57 -7.33
CA GLU A 53 10.66 1.86 -7.14
C GLU A 53 11.25 1.07 -5.97
N THR A 54 10.52 0.94 -4.86
CA THR A 54 10.99 0.22 -3.66
C THR A 54 11.11 -1.28 -3.92
N PHE A 55 10.08 -1.87 -4.52
CA PHE A 55 9.95 -3.31 -4.67
C PHE A 55 10.41 -3.82 -6.04
N ASN A 56 10.81 -2.91 -6.93
CA ASN A 56 11.22 -3.18 -8.31
C ASN A 56 10.20 -4.09 -9.02
N CYS A 57 8.93 -3.72 -8.89
CA CYS A 57 7.77 -4.39 -9.47
C CYS A 57 6.95 -3.41 -10.30
N GLU A 58 6.06 -3.94 -11.14
CA GLU A 58 5.07 -3.16 -11.88
C GLU A 58 3.70 -3.39 -11.22
N ILE A 59 3.04 -2.31 -10.81
CA ILE A 59 1.70 -2.32 -10.25
C ILE A 59 0.81 -1.32 -10.99
N ASP A 60 -0.50 -1.52 -10.88
CA ASP A 60 -1.44 -0.54 -11.38
C ASP A 60 -1.38 0.73 -10.50
N ALA A 61 -1.24 1.91 -11.10
CA ALA A 61 -1.22 3.19 -10.38
C ALA A 61 -2.51 3.46 -9.56
N THR A 62 -3.61 2.77 -9.89
CA THR A 62 -4.88 2.82 -9.16
C THR A 62 -4.98 1.78 -8.05
N LEU A 63 -3.93 0.99 -7.77
CA LEU A 63 -3.92 -0.06 -6.74
C LEU A 63 -4.40 0.48 -5.38
N PHE A 64 -3.94 1.66 -4.98
CA PHE A 64 -4.32 2.30 -3.72
C PHE A 64 -5.71 2.96 -3.76
N LEU A 65 -6.26 3.24 -4.95
CA LEU A 65 -7.62 3.77 -5.11
C LEU A 65 -8.69 2.69 -5.11
N ARG A 66 -8.39 1.54 -5.75
CA ARG A 66 -9.36 0.45 -5.89
C ARG A 66 -9.51 -0.40 -4.63
N ASN A 67 -8.47 -0.41 -3.80
CA ASN A 67 -8.46 -1.15 -2.54
C ASN A 67 -8.87 -0.20 -1.41
N ALA A 68 -9.84 -0.61 -0.60
CA ALA A 68 -10.35 0.25 0.47
C ALA A 68 -9.31 0.47 1.57
N ASN A 69 -8.51 -0.55 1.89
CA ASN A 69 -7.55 -0.55 2.99
C ASN A 69 -6.36 -1.48 2.71
N LEU A 70 -5.39 -1.51 3.64
CA LEU A 70 -4.16 -2.29 3.48
C LEU A 70 -4.43 -3.79 3.42
N ARG A 71 -5.43 -4.30 4.15
CA ARG A 71 -5.82 -5.71 4.05
C ARG A 71 -6.26 -6.08 2.63
N SER A 72 -7.19 -5.33 2.05
CA SER A 72 -7.65 -5.59 0.67
C SER A 72 -6.52 -5.47 -0.35
N LEU A 73 -5.61 -4.51 -0.15
CA LEU A 73 -4.42 -4.35 -1.01
C LEU A 73 -3.52 -5.58 -0.98
N ILE A 74 -3.26 -6.15 0.20
CA ILE A 74 -2.46 -7.37 0.32
C ILE A 74 -3.15 -8.56 -0.35
N ASP A 75 -4.47 -8.68 -0.20
CA ASP A 75 -5.23 -9.75 -0.83
C ASP A 75 -5.23 -9.64 -2.36
N ASP A 76 -5.33 -8.43 -2.92
CA ASP A 76 -5.18 -8.15 -4.35
C ASP A 76 -3.77 -8.49 -4.86
N LEU A 77 -2.72 -8.10 -4.12
CA LEU A 77 -1.34 -8.46 -4.44
C LEU A 77 -1.07 -9.98 -4.36
N ARG A 78 -1.76 -10.71 -3.47
CA ARG A 78 -1.72 -12.18 -3.43
C ARG A 78 -2.42 -12.80 -4.62
N GLN A 79 -3.58 -12.27 -5.01
CA GLN A 79 -4.35 -12.76 -6.16
C GLN A 79 -3.61 -12.55 -7.48
N SER A 80 -2.89 -11.43 -7.62
CA SER A 80 -2.00 -11.17 -8.76
C SER A 80 -0.70 -12.00 -8.75
N GLY A 81 -0.40 -12.69 -7.64
CA GLY A 81 0.79 -13.51 -7.49
C GLY A 81 2.08 -12.73 -7.20
N LEU A 82 1.98 -11.42 -6.94
CA LEU A 82 3.10 -10.55 -6.58
C LEU A 82 3.58 -10.79 -5.15
N VAL A 83 2.65 -11.09 -4.23
CA VAL A 83 2.94 -11.40 -2.82
C VAL A 83 2.82 -12.91 -2.55
N ALA A 84 3.68 -13.44 -1.67
CA ALA A 84 3.67 -14.83 -1.20
C ALA A 84 2.77 -15.06 0.03
#